data_AF-A0A7V4DCX6-F1
#
_entry.id   AF-A0A7V4DCX6-F1
#
_cell.length_a   1.000
_cell.length_b   1.000
_cell.length_c   1.000
_cell.angle_alpha   90.00
_cell.angle_beta   90.00
_cell.angle_gamma   90.00
#
_symmetry.space_group_name_H-M   'P 1'
#
loop_
_entity.id
_entity.type
_entity.pdbx_description
1 polymer ?
#
loop_
_entity_poly.entity_id
_entity_poly.type
_entity_poly.pdbx_seq_one_letter_code
_entity_poly.pdbx_strand_id
1 'polypeptide(L)'
;MNLTQLSIRRGVTTFMIYLIAVGFGLFSLLRLKLDLYPNLEFPMIAVIAQYSGVAPADIESVVTRPIEEAVSTVQNVKQVTSFARQGLTAVMLEFEWGTDMKQAQTDVRNVLEYIKDALPKDVSTPMVFAFNVSNMPIIYLTVNSKVHGMAELRRIAEHELEPRLERIPGVASSFTAGGLRREIQVQLDPLRLQAHNVSVQQVIGALQMNNLQVPSGWIQDSYQEFTIQTLGEYKSLEEIENTPVMAMG
;
A
#
# COMPACT_ATOMS: atom_id res chain seq x y z
N MET A 1 -5.60 53.27 -40.11
CA MET A 1 -6.02 52.22 -41.07
C MET A 1 -7.18 51.46 -40.45
N ASN A 2 -8.40 51.59 -40.97
CA ASN A 2 -9.58 50.95 -40.38
C ASN A 2 -9.59 49.45 -40.70
N LEU A 3 -9.48 48.59 -39.67
CA LEU A 3 -9.60 47.13 -39.83
C LEU A 3 -10.90 46.75 -40.54
N THR A 4 -12.00 47.44 -40.23
CA THR A 4 -13.32 47.23 -40.84
C THR A 4 -13.28 47.43 -42.36
N GLN A 5 -12.58 48.47 -42.83
CA GLN A 5 -12.47 48.77 -44.26
C GLN A 5 -11.59 47.76 -45.00
N LEU A 6 -10.55 47.24 -44.35
CA LEU A 6 -9.67 46.21 -44.90
C LEU A 6 -10.38 44.85 -45.02
N SER A 7 -11.16 44.48 -44.00
CA SER A 7 -11.96 43.25 -43.99
C SER A 7 -13.05 43.23 -45.06
N ILE A 8 -13.72 44.37 -45.31
CA ILE A 8 -14.73 44.49 -46.37
C ILE A 8 -14.09 44.46 -47.77
N ARG A 9 -12.92 45.11 -47.95
CA ARG A 9 -12.25 45.18 -49.26
C ARG A 9 -11.57 43.87 -49.67
N ARG A 10 -11.18 43.01 -48.72
CA ARG A 10 -10.63 41.66 -48.93
C ARG A 10 -11.54 40.58 -48.34
N GLY A 11 -12.78 40.51 -48.82
CA GLY A 11 -13.80 39.56 -48.32
C GLY A 11 -13.35 38.09 -48.38
N VAL A 12 -12.71 37.66 -49.48
CA VAL A 12 -12.22 36.28 -49.63
C VAL A 12 -11.12 35.93 -48.63
N THR A 13 -10.14 36.82 -48.43
CA THR A 13 -9.06 36.61 -47.45
C THR A 13 -9.60 36.54 -46.03
N THR A 14 -10.54 37.43 -45.67
CA THR A 14 -11.17 37.45 -44.35
C THR A 14 -11.98 36.17 -44.11
N PHE A 15 -12.71 35.70 -45.12
CA PHE A 15 -13.47 34.44 -45.05
C PHE A 15 -12.54 33.23 -44.85
N MET A 16 -11.43 33.14 -45.59
CA MET A 16 -10.45 32.05 -45.41
C MET A 16 -9.84 32.04 -44.02
N ILE A 17 -9.52 33.21 -43.45
CA ILE A 17 -9.00 33.32 -42.08
C ILE A 17 -10.03 32.80 -41.06
N TYR A 18 -11.31 33.18 -41.21
CA TYR A 18 -12.38 32.65 -40.36
C TYR A 18 -12.54 31.14 -40.51
N LEU A 19 -12.47 30.61 -41.73
CA LEU A 19 -12.60 29.17 -42.00
C LEU A 19 -11.44 28.39 -41.36
N ILE A 20 -10.22 28.93 -41.42
CA ILE A 20 -9.05 28.38 -40.73
C ILE A 20 -9.26 28.44 -39.21
N ALA A 21 -9.72 29.57 -38.66
CA ALA A 21 -9.97 29.71 -37.23
C ALA A 21 -11.05 28.74 -36.71
N VAL A 22 -12.14 28.57 -37.46
CA VAL A 22 -13.20 27.60 -37.16
C VAL A 22 -12.66 26.16 -37.28
N GLY A 23 -11.87 25.86 -38.30
CA GLY A 23 -11.23 24.55 -38.46
C GLY A 23 -10.30 24.20 -37.30
N PHE A 24 -9.44 25.13 -36.89
CA PHE A 24 -8.58 24.97 -35.71
C PHE A 24 -9.39 24.87 -34.41
N GLY A 25 -10.46 25.65 -34.28
CA GLY A 25 -11.38 25.59 -33.13
C GLY A 25 -12.04 24.22 -33.01
N LEU A 26 -12.56 23.68 -34.12
CA LEU A 26 -13.19 22.36 -34.15
C LEU A 26 -12.18 21.25 -33.85
N PHE A 27 -10.99 21.33 -34.43
CA PHE A 27 -9.90 20.39 -34.18
C PHE A 27 -9.44 20.41 -32.72
N SER A 28 -9.32 21.61 -32.12
CA SER A 28 -8.97 21.77 -30.71
C SER A 28 -10.05 21.24 -29.78
N LEU A 29 -11.33 21.47 -30.10
CA LEU A 29 -12.46 21.00 -29.29
C LEU A 29 -12.52 19.47 -29.24
N LEU A 30 -12.25 18.80 -30.37
CA LEU A 30 -12.22 17.33 -30.44
C LEU A 30 -11.02 16.69 -29.72
N ARG A 31 -9.94 17.45 -29.48
CA ARG A 31 -8.73 16.97 -28.79
C ARG A 31 -8.65 17.39 -27.33
N LEU A 32 -9.56 18.24 -26.86
CA LEU A 32 -9.57 18.68 -25.47
C LEU A 32 -9.89 17.47 -24.58
N LYS A 33 -8.91 17.05 -23.78
CA LYS A 33 -9.15 16.03 -22.74
C LYS A 33 -10.00 16.66 -21.65
N LEU A 34 -11.21 16.16 -21.49
CA LEU A 34 -12.06 16.46 -20.33
C LEU A 34 -11.52 15.67 -19.14
N ASP A 35 -11.02 16.36 -18.14
CA ASP A 35 -10.72 15.77 -16.85
C ASP A 35 -11.87 16.09 -15.88
N LEU A 36 -12.37 15.07 -15.19
CA LEU A 36 -13.51 15.22 -14.27
C LEU A 36 -13.07 15.93 -12.97
N TYR A 37 -11.80 15.77 -12.61
CA TYR A 37 -11.17 16.43 -11.49
C TYR A 37 -9.93 17.17 -11.99
N PRO A 38 -9.78 18.48 -11.79
CA PRO A 38 -8.50 19.12 -11.99
C PRO A 38 -7.46 18.45 -11.06
N ASN A 39 -6.17 18.56 -11.39
CA ASN A 39 -5.09 18.09 -10.51
C ASN A 39 -5.16 18.84 -9.16
N LEU A 40 -5.88 18.26 -8.20
CA LEU A 40 -6.03 18.75 -6.84
C LEU A 40 -5.10 17.93 -5.96
N GLU A 41 -4.01 18.54 -5.52
CA GLU A 41 -3.18 18.00 -4.46
C GLU A 41 -3.79 18.47 -3.13
N PHE A 42 -4.58 17.61 -2.48
CA PHE A 42 -5.06 17.92 -1.14
C PHE A 42 -3.86 17.93 -0.19
N PRO A 43 -3.67 19.02 0.57
CA PRO A 43 -2.49 19.18 1.42
C PRO A 43 -2.65 18.37 2.72
N MET A 44 -2.73 17.04 2.61
CA MET A 44 -2.92 16.13 3.74
C MET A 44 -1.90 14.99 3.73
N ILE A 45 -1.29 14.73 4.89
CA ILE A 45 -0.44 13.57 5.13
C ILE A 45 -0.99 12.78 6.31
N ALA A 46 -1.10 11.46 6.15
CA ALA A 46 -1.43 10.53 7.22
C ALA A 46 -0.18 9.78 7.67
N VAL A 47 0.04 9.75 8.97
CA VAL A 47 1.05 8.92 9.64
C VAL A 47 0.32 7.80 10.37
N ILE A 48 0.64 6.55 10.05
CA ILE A 48 -0.01 5.37 10.65
C ILE A 48 1.05 4.53 11.35
N ALA A 49 0.80 4.19 12.61
CA ALA A 49 1.63 3.29 13.40
C ALA A 49 0.75 2.22 14.10
N GLN A 50 1.31 1.03 14.23
CA GLN A 50 0.67 -0.13 14.85
C GLN A 50 1.41 -0.50 16.13
N TYR A 51 0.66 -0.70 17.21
CA TYR A 51 1.18 -1.19 18.48
C TYR A 51 0.21 -2.19 19.10
N SER A 52 0.43 -3.46 18.78
CA SER A 52 -0.49 -4.57 19.07
C SER A 52 -0.55 -4.91 20.56
N GLY A 53 -1.74 -5.29 21.04
CA GLY A 53 -1.91 -5.79 22.41
C GLY A 53 -2.05 -4.72 23.50
N VAL A 54 -2.18 -3.44 23.12
CA VAL A 54 -2.22 -2.31 24.06
C VAL A 54 -3.57 -1.57 24.01
N ALA A 55 -4.00 -1.06 25.16
CA ALA A 55 -5.25 -0.30 25.28
C ALA A 55 -5.16 1.06 24.56
N PRO A 56 -6.28 1.61 24.05
CA PRO A 56 -6.26 2.88 23.32
C PRO A 56 -5.66 4.06 24.11
N ALA A 57 -5.92 4.15 25.41
CA ALA A 57 -5.40 5.23 26.26
C ALA A 57 -3.87 5.18 26.42
N ASP A 58 -3.31 3.97 26.50
CA ASP A 58 -1.87 3.77 26.58
C ASP A 58 -1.21 4.08 25.23
N ILE A 59 -1.83 3.68 24.11
CA ILE A 59 -1.37 4.04 22.76
C ILE A 59 -1.35 5.56 22.58
N GLU A 60 -2.39 6.25 23.03
CA GLU A 60 -2.48 7.70 22.93
C GLU A 60 -1.29 8.37 23.63
N SER A 61 -1.02 7.98 24.88
CA SER A 61 0.02 8.59 25.70
C SER A 61 1.44 8.23 25.27
N VAL A 62 1.68 6.98 24.87
CA VAL A 62 3.02 6.45 24.60
C VAL A 62 3.44 6.58 23.13
N VAL A 63 2.48 6.59 22.19
CA VAL A 63 2.78 6.57 20.75
C VAL A 63 2.19 7.79 20.05
N THR A 64 0.89 8.02 20.19
CA THR A 64 0.19 9.08 19.44
C THR A 64 0.70 10.46 19.82
N ARG A 65 0.82 10.76 21.12
CA ARG A 65 1.24 12.08 21.61
C ARG A 65 2.68 12.44 21.24
N PRO A 66 3.69 11.58 21.41
CA PRO A 66 5.04 11.85 20.91
C PRO A 66 5.08 12.09 19.39
N ILE A 67 4.30 11.33 18.61
CA ILE A 67 4.20 11.53 17.16
C ILE A 67 3.58 12.89 16.87
N GLU A 68 2.46 13.24 17.49
CA GLU A 68 1.75 14.51 17.33
C GLU A 68 2.64 15.72 17.65
N GLU A 69 3.35 15.68 18.78
CA GLU A 69 4.28 16.73 19.21
C GLU A 69 5.43 16.91 18.22
N ALA A 70 6.00 15.79 17.72
CA ALA A 70 7.09 15.85 16.75
C ALA A 70 6.62 16.43 15.43
N VAL A 71 5.55 15.90 14.84
CA VAL A 71 5.07 16.33 13.51
C VAL A 71 4.52 17.75 13.51
N SER A 72 4.09 18.26 14.68
CA SER A 72 3.65 19.66 14.83
C SER A 72 4.79 20.68 14.63
N THR A 73 6.05 20.25 14.67
CA THR A 73 7.22 21.11 14.38
C THR A 73 7.50 21.29 12.89
N VAL A 74 6.83 20.51 12.03
CA VAL A 74 6.99 20.60 10.58
C VAL A 74 6.39 21.91 10.07
N GLN A 75 7.07 22.55 9.12
CA GLN A 75 6.60 23.82 8.57
C GLN A 75 5.31 23.66 7.76
N ASN A 76 4.49 24.71 7.76
CA ASN A 76 3.22 24.81 7.01
C ASN A 76 2.14 23.81 7.44
N VAL A 77 2.27 23.18 8.61
CA VAL A 77 1.18 22.42 9.22
C VAL A 77 0.15 23.40 9.74
N LYS A 78 -1.08 23.27 9.24
CA LYS A 78 -2.24 24.07 9.62
C LYS A 78 -3.02 23.42 10.76
N GLN A 79 -3.23 22.11 10.70
CA GLN A 79 -3.97 21.37 11.71
C GLN A 79 -3.44 19.95 11.84
N VAL A 80 -3.37 19.47 13.09
CA VAL A 80 -3.06 18.06 13.40
C VAL A 80 -4.29 17.45 14.06
N THR A 81 -4.72 16.30 13.55
CA THR A 81 -5.81 15.52 14.12
C THR A 81 -5.33 14.10 14.32
N SER A 82 -5.40 13.59 15.54
CA SER A 82 -4.96 12.25 15.88
C SER A 82 -6.14 11.35 16.26
N PHE A 83 -5.96 10.06 16.04
CA PHE A 83 -6.93 9.03 16.37
C PHE A 83 -6.22 7.78 16.86
N ALA A 84 -6.67 7.26 17.99
CA ALA A 84 -6.14 6.04 18.59
C ALA A 84 -7.26 5.00 18.75
N ARG A 85 -6.95 3.77 18.34
CA ARG A 85 -7.76 2.58 18.57
C ARG A 85 -6.86 1.48 19.12
N GLN A 86 -7.48 0.44 19.65
CA GLN A 86 -6.75 -0.73 20.11
C GLN A 86 -5.88 -1.28 18.98
N GLY A 87 -4.58 -1.36 19.21
CA GLY A 87 -3.62 -1.84 18.23
C GLY A 87 -3.15 -0.81 17.19
N LEU A 88 -3.81 0.34 17.00
CA LEU A 88 -3.54 1.22 15.87
C LEU A 88 -3.71 2.70 16.22
N THR A 89 -2.80 3.54 15.73
CA THR A 89 -2.94 4.99 15.76
C THR A 89 -2.71 5.60 14.38
N ALA A 90 -3.48 6.64 14.08
CA ALA A 90 -3.35 7.45 12.88
C ALA A 90 -3.28 8.93 13.28
N VAL A 91 -2.30 9.65 12.72
CA VAL A 91 -2.14 11.10 12.88
C VAL A 91 -2.27 11.73 11.50
N MET A 92 -3.28 12.58 11.33
CA MET A 92 -3.53 13.33 10.10
C MET A 92 -3.00 14.75 10.25
N LEU A 93 -2.15 15.14 9.31
CA LEU A 93 -1.55 16.46 9.16
C LEU A 93 -2.23 17.16 7.99
N GLU A 94 -2.93 18.27 8.25
CA GLU A 94 -3.40 19.21 7.24
C GLU A 94 -2.35 20.32 7.08
N PHE A 95 -1.93 20.57 5.85
CA PHE A 95 -0.97 21.60 5.48
C PHE A 95 -1.66 22.78 4.81
N GLU A 96 -0.97 23.92 4.76
CA GLU A 96 -1.41 25.08 4.00
C GLU A 96 -1.43 24.80 2.49
N TRP A 97 -2.39 25.40 1.78
CA TRP A 97 -2.51 25.26 0.33
C TRP A 97 -1.26 25.79 -0.38
N GLY A 98 -0.79 25.05 -1.39
CA GLY A 98 0.42 25.40 -2.15
C GLY A 98 1.73 24.89 -1.54
N THR A 99 1.67 24.15 -0.42
CA THR A 99 2.82 23.41 0.12
C THR A 99 3.23 22.28 -0.82
N ASP A 100 4.53 22.12 -1.04
CA ASP A 100 5.05 20.94 -1.76
C ASP A 100 4.89 19.70 -0.87
N MET A 101 3.91 18.86 -1.22
CA MET A 101 3.59 17.66 -0.45
C MET A 101 4.70 16.61 -0.45
N LYS A 102 5.58 16.59 -1.45
CA LYS A 102 6.72 15.67 -1.47
C LYS A 102 7.78 16.11 -0.47
N GLN A 103 8.05 17.41 -0.41
CA GLN A 103 8.96 17.95 0.59
C GLN A 103 8.38 17.78 1.99
N ALA A 104 7.11 18.12 2.20
CA ALA A 104 6.43 17.93 3.48
C ALA A 104 6.44 16.46 3.93
N GLN A 105 6.23 15.50 3.01
CA GLN A 105 6.31 14.07 3.33
C GLN A 105 7.71 13.66 3.77
N THR A 106 8.74 14.22 3.14
CA THR A 106 10.15 13.98 3.52
C THR A 106 10.47 14.58 4.88
N ASP A 107 10.03 15.81 5.14
CA ASP A 107 10.24 16.51 6.40
C ASP A 107 9.55 15.76 7.56
N VAL A 108 8.30 15.33 7.36
CA VAL A 108 7.57 14.48 8.33
C VAL A 108 8.34 13.19 8.61
N ARG A 109 8.84 12.51 7.57
CA ARG A 109 9.63 11.29 7.75
C ARG A 109 10.90 11.54 8.56
N ASN A 110 11.64 12.60 8.25
CA ASN A 110 12.85 12.96 8.98
C ASN A 110 12.57 13.24 10.47
N VAL A 111 11.49 13.96 10.76
CA VAL A 111 11.05 14.23 12.13
C VAL A 111 10.68 12.95 12.88
N LEU A 112 9.97 12.03 12.23
CA LEU A 112 9.64 10.73 12.81
C LEU A 112 10.87 9.85 13.05
N GLU A 113 11.91 9.97 12.22
CA GLU A 113 13.17 9.27 12.43
C GLU A 113 13.89 9.75 13.71
N TYR A 114 13.83 11.03 14.05
CA TYR A 114 14.43 11.55 15.29
C TYR A 114 13.77 11.03 16.56
N ILE A 115 12.46 10.79 16.54
CA ILE A 115 11.72 10.28 17.71
C ILE A 115 11.62 8.74 17.73
N LYS A 116 12.21 8.07 16.74
CA LYS A 116 12.12 6.60 16.60
C LYS A 116 12.61 5.88 17.86
N ASP A 117 13.69 6.37 18.48
CA ASP A 117 14.26 5.78 19.69
C ASP A 117 13.46 6.11 20.97
N ALA A 118 12.61 7.14 20.92
CA ALA A 118 11.69 7.49 22.01
C ALA A 118 10.43 6.61 22.00
N LEU A 119 10.09 6.01 20.85
CA LEU A 119 8.98 5.06 20.73
C LEU A 119 9.39 3.68 21.28
N PRO A 120 8.44 2.91 21.86
CA PRO A 120 8.70 1.54 22.27
C PRO A 120 9.15 0.66 21.10
N LYS A 121 10.06 -0.29 21.36
CA LYS A 121 10.64 -1.19 20.34
C LYS A 121 9.61 -2.08 19.64
N ASP A 122 8.46 -2.29 20.28
CA ASP A 122 7.38 -3.13 19.77
C ASP A 122 6.42 -2.37 18.82
N VAL A 123 6.61 -1.06 18.64
CA VAL A 123 5.84 -0.25 17.70
C VAL A 123 6.37 -0.47 16.28
N SER A 124 5.47 -0.71 15.34
CA SER A 124 5.83 -0.78 13.92
C SER A 124 6.39 0.56 13.43
N THR A 125 7.37 0.53 12.52
CA THR A 125 7.84 1.76 11.86
C THR A 125 6.66 2.58 11.32
N PRO A 126 6.49 3.84 11.75
CA PRO A 126 5.39 4.67 11.28
C PRO A 126 5.43 4.85 9.76
N MET A 127 4.31 4.61 9.10
CA MET A 127 4.17 4.77 7.66
C MET A 127 3.60 6.14 7.34
N VAL A 128 4.23 6.87 6.43
CA VAL A 128 3.85 8.22 6.02
C VAL A 128 3.25 8.20 4.62
N PHE A 129 1.96 8.56 4.51
CA PHE A 129 1.20 8.59 3.26
C PHE A 129 0.74 10.01 2.96
N ALA A 130 1.15 10.57 1.82
CA ALA A 130 0.53 11.79 1.30
C ALA A 130 -0.79 11.42 0.59
N PHE A 131 -1.87 12.14 0.89
CA PHE A 131 -3.16 11.92 0.25
C PHE A 131 -3.08 12.38 -1.21
N ASN A 132 -3.46 11.50 -2.13
CA ASN A 132 -3.49 11.81 -3.56
C ASN A 132 -4.82 11.36 -4.16
N VAL A 133 -5.56 12.29 -4.75
CA VAL A 133 -6.85 12.02 -5.41
C VAL A 133 -6.69 11.04 -6.56
N SER A 134 -5.55 11.05 -7.26
CA SER A 134 -5.25 10.12 -8.35
C SER A 134 -5.17 8.66 -7.89
N ASN A 135 -4.96 8.41 -6.59
CA ASN A 135 -4.96 7.06 -6.02
C ASN A 135 -6.37 6.59 -5.62
N MET A 136 -7.39 7.44 -5.72
CA MET A 136 -8.76 7.05 -5.39
C MET A 136 -9.29 6.06 -6.44
N PRO A 137 -9.91 4.95 -6.02
CA PRO A 137 -10.48 4.00 -6.96
C PRO A 137 -11.59 4.65 -7.79
N ILE A 138 -11.45 4.59 -9.11
CA ILE A 138 -12.46 5.08 -10.07
C ILE A 138 -13.53 4.05 -10.41
N ILE A 139 -13.25 2.76 -10.17
CA ILE A 139 -14.16 1.64 -10.44
C ILE A 139 -14.17 0.73 -9.21
N TYR A 140 -15.37 0.37 -8.77
CA TYR A 140 -15.59 -0.65 -7.75
C TYR A 140 -16.25 -1.85 -8.41
N LEU A 141 -15.59 -3.01 -8.34
CA LEU A 141 -16.12 -4.28 -8.84
C LEU A 141 -16.40 -5.20 -7.67
N THR A 142 -17.55 -5.88 -7.70
CA THR A 142 -17.91 -6.90 -6.72
C THR A 142 -17.89 -8.26 -7.40
N VAL A 143 -17.15 -9.21 -6.83
CA VAL A 143 -17.05 -10.58 -7.34
C VAL A 143 -17.97 -11.47 -6.50
N ASN A 144 -18.89 -12.17 -7.16
CA ASN A 144 -19.82 -13.10 -6.51
C ASN A 144 -19.88 -14.42 -7.29
N SER A 145 -20.03 -15.54 -6.60
CA SER A 145 -20.23 -16.86 -7.19
C SER A 145 -21.18 -17.69 -6.32
N LYS A 146 -22.01 -18.50 -6.98
CA LYS A 146 -22.85 -19.51 -6.31
C LYS A 146 -22.12 -20.82 -6.05
N VAL A 147 -20.96 -21.03 -6.70
CA VAL A 147 -20.21 -22.30 -6.69
C VAL A 147 -18.94 -22.17 -5.85
N HIS A 148 -18.25 -21.03 -5.92
CA HIS A 148 -17.00 -20.80 -5.21
C HIS A 148 -17.23 -20.12 -3.86
N GLY A 149 -16.49 -20.56 -2.83
CA GLY A 149 -16.49 -19.92 -1.52
C GLY A 149 -15.72 -18.59 -1.51
N MET A 150 -15.90 -17.80 -0.44
CA MET A 150 -15.27 -16.47 -0.32
C MET A 150 -13.74 -16.49 -0.40
N ALA A 151 -13.09 -17.51 0.15
CA ALA A 151 -11.63 -17.64 0.10
C ALA A 151 -11.11 -17.92 -1.32
N GLU A 152 -11.82 -18.75 -2.07
CA GLU A 152 -11.48 -19.07 -3.45
C GLU A 152 -11.74 -17.86 -4.37
N LEU A 153 -12.85 -17.15 -4.16
CA LEU A 153 -13.15 -15.92 -4.89
C LEU A 153 -12.09 -14.85 -4.66
N ARG A 154 -11.62 -14.67 -3.41
CA ARG A 154 -10.52 -13.75 -3.14
C ARG A 154 -9.24 -14.19 -3.83
N ARG A 155 -8.90 -15.48 -3.81
CA ARG A 155 -7.74 -16.01 -4.55
C ARG A 155 -7.81 -15.70 -6.04
N ILE A 156 -8.97 -15.92 -6.67
CA ILE A 156 -9.21 -15.61 -8.09
C ILE A 156 -9.09 -14.10 -8.33
N ALA A 157 -9.65 -13.27 -7.44
CA ALA A 157 -9.57 -11.83 -7.56
C ALA A 157 -8.12 -11.33 -7.51
N GLU A 158 -7.34 -11.78 -6.52
CA GLU A 158 -5.94 -11.37 -6.32
C GLU A 158 -4.99 -11.92 -7.40
N HIS A 159 -5.13 -13.19 -7.78
CA HIS A 159 -4.13 -13.85 -8.63
C HIS A 159 -4.49 -13.86 -10.11
N GLU A 160 -5.77 -13.63 -10.46
CA GLU A 160 -6.22 -13.68 -11.85
C GLU A 160 -6.84 -12.35 -12.30
N LEU A 161 -7.70 -11.71 -11.51
CA LEU A 161 -8.38 -10.48 -11.93
C LEU A 161 -7.48 -9.24 -11.79
N GLU A 162 -6.87 -9.01 -10.63
CA GLU A 162 -5.98 -7.87 -10.39
C GLU A 162 -4.88 -7.77 -11.47
N PRO A 163 -4.09 -8.82 -11.77
CA PRO A 163 -3.02 -8.72 -12.76
C PRO A 163 -3.54 -8.54 -14.20
N ARG A 164 -4.79 -8.89 -14.47
CA ARG A 164 -5.43 -8.66 -15.78
C ARG A 164 -5.91 -7.21 -15.90
N LEU A 165 -6.43 -6.63 -14.83
CA LEU A 165 -6.86 -5.23 -14.79
C LEU A 165 -5.66 -4.29 -14.86
N GLU A 166 -4.58 -4.58 -14.14
CA GLU A 166 -3.35 -3.79 -14.15
C GLU A 166 -2.63 -3.79 -15.50
N ARG A 167 -2.87 -4.80 -16.35
CA ARG A 167 -2.35 -4.84 -17.72
C ARG A 167 -3.04 -3.86 -18.67
N ILE A 168 -4.19 -3.29 -18.30
CA ILE A 168 -4.92 -2.36 -19.15
C ILE A 168 -4.18 -1.01 -19.17
N PRO A 169 -3.85 -0.45 -20.35
CA PRO A 169 -3.19 0.85 -20.44
C PRO A 169 -3.97 1.95 -19.70
N GLY A 170 -3.31 2.61 -18.74
CA GLY A 170 -3.91 3.67 -17.92
C GLY A 170 -4.37 3.22 -16.53
N VAL A 171 -4.30 1.94 -16.19
CA VAL A 171 -4.55 1.45 -14.82
C VAL A 171 -3.24 1.47 -14.03
N ALA A 172 -3.20 2.26 -12.94
CA ALA A 172 -2.01 2.37 -12.10
C ALA A 172 -1.92 1.23 -11.07
N SER A 173 -3.04 0.81 -10.49
CA SER A 173 -3.11 -0.28 -9.52
C SER A 173 -4.52 -0.85 -9.44
N SER A 174 -4.64 -2.12 -9.03
CA SER A 174 -5.89 -2.76 -8.64
C SER A 174 -5.70 -3.46 -7.30
N PHE A 175 -6.70 -3.42 -6.42
CA PHE A 175 -6.62 -4.13 -5.14
C PHE A 175 -7.97 -4.70 -4.73
N THR A 176 -7.94 -5.90 -4.16
CA THR A 176 -9.12 -6.59 -3.63
C THR A 176 -9.31 -6.20 -2.17
N ALA A 177 -10.50 -5.69 -1.84
CA ALA A 177 -10.94 -5.44 -0.47
C ALA A 177 -11.91 -6.53 0.01
N GLY A 178 -11.85 -6.90 1.30
CA GLY A 178 -12.78 -7.87 1.92
C GLY A 178 -12.49 -9.35 1.61
N GLY A 179 -13.47 -10.23 1.77
CA GLY A 179 -13.29 -11.68 1.57
C GLY A 179 -12.49 -12.37 2.68
N LEU A 180 -12.27 -13.67 2.52
CA LEU A 180 -11.49 -14.48 3.47
C LEU A 180 -10.10 -14.73 2.89
N ARG A 181 -9.06 -14.44 3.67
CA ARG A 181 -7.71 -14.86 3.34
C ARG A 181 -7.50 -16.29 3.80
N ARG A 182 -6.85 -17.08 2.97
CA ARG A 182 -6.49 -18.43 3.34
C ARG A 182 -5.35 -18.37 4.36
N GLU A 183 -5.60 -18.89 5.55
CA GLU A 183 -4.59 -19.09 6.59
C GLU A 183 -4.57 -20.55 7.03
N ILE A 184 -3.44 -20.98 7.62
CA ILE A 184 -3.31 -22.28 8.27
C ILE A 184 -3.22 -22.03 9.76
N GLN A 185 -4.24 -22.47 10.50
CA GLN A 185 -4.25 -22.37 11.95
C GLN A 185 -3.75 -23.69 12.55
N VAL A 186 -2.63 -23.63 13.26
CA VAL A 186 -2.12 -24.76 14.06
C VAL A 186 -2.70 -24.65 15.46
N GLN A 187 -3.73 -25.44 15.74
CA GLN A 187 -4.39 -25.47 17.04
C GLN A 187 -3.67 -26.48 17.96
N LEU A 188 -3.10 -26.00 19.04
CA LEU A 188 -2.33 -26.81 19.99
C LEU A 188 -3.23 -27.25 21.15
N ASP A 189 -3.18 -28.55 21.48
CA ASP A 189 -3.85 -29.11 22.65
C ASP A 189 -2.94 -28.99 23.89
N PRO A 190 -3.31 -28.17 24.90
CA PRO A 190 -2.49 -27.96 26.09
C PRO A 190 -2.18 -29.24 26.87
N LEU A 191 -3.10 -30.20 26.89
CA LEU A 191 -2.92 -31.46 27.62
C LEU A 191 -1.87 -32.34 26.95
N ARG A 192 -1.85 -32.38 25.62
CA ARG A 192 -0.83 -33.11 24.85
C ARG A 192 0.54 -32.46 24.96
N LEU A 193 0.61 -31.13 24.89
CA LEU A 193 1.87 -30.41 25.12
C LEU A 193 2.49 -30.75 26.48
N GLN A 194 1.67 -30.75 27.54
CA GLN A 194 2.12 -31.11 28.88
C GLN A 194 2.56 -32.57 28.98
N ALA A 195 1.81 -33.50 28.39
CA ALA A 195 2.15 -34.93 28.40
C ALA A 195 3.49 -35.23 27.70
N HIS A 196 3.84 -34.44 26.68
CA HIS A 196 5.09 -34.55 25.94
C HIS A 196 6.20 -33.61 26.45
N ASN A 197 5.96 -32.83 27.50
CA ASN A 197 6.88 -31.83 28.03
C ASN A 197 7.40 -30.85 26.95
N VAL A 198 6.52 -30.47 26.02
CA VAL A 198 6.81 -29.54 24.92
C VAL A 198 6.14 -28.20 25.21
N SER A 199 6.91 -27.12 25.13
CA SER A 199 6.40 -25.75 25.23
C SER A 199 5.83 -25.24 23.91
N VAL A 200 4.91 -24.27 23.97
CA VAL A 200 4.37 -23.59 22.78
C VAL A 200 5.49 -22.96 21.95
N GLN A 201 6.48 -22.35 22.61
CA GLN A 201 7.64 -21.74 21.94
C GLN A 201 8.47 -22.75 21.16
N GLN A 202 8.62 -23.98 21.65
CA GLN A 202 9.32 -25.05 20.91
C GLN A 202 8.56 -25.44 19.64
N VAL A 203 7.23 -25.53 19.69
CA VAL A 203 6.42 -25.79 18.49
C VAL A 203 6.57 -24.66 17.47
N ILE A 204 6.46 -23.41 17.91
CA ILE A 204 6.64 -22.23 17.05
C ILE A 204 8.03 -22.25 16.41
N GLY A 205 9.08 -22.48 17.21
CA GLY A 205 10.45 -22.55 16.72
C GLY A 205 10.67 -23.68 15.71
N ALA A 206 10.09 -24.86 15.96
CA ALA A 206 10.17 -26.00 15.04
C ALA A 206 9.50 -25.71 13.69
N LEU A 207 8.28 -25.14 13.71
CA LEU A 207 7.58 -24.75 12.49
C LEU A 207 8.32 -23.66 11.72
N GLN A 208 8.89 -22.68 12.41
CA GLN A 208 9.67 -21.62 11.77
C GLN A 208 10.95 -22.16 11.16
N MET A 209 11.71 -23.01 11.87
CA MET A 209 12.97 -23.55 11.36
C MET A 209 12.79 -24.48 10.16
N ASN A 210 11.69 -25.25 10.13
CA ASN A 210 11.38 -26.16 9.04
C ASN A 210 10.65 -25.49 7.87
N ASN A 211 10.31 -24.20 7.95
CA ASN A 211 9.71 -23.41 6.87
C ASN A 211 10.70 -22.39 6.26
N LEU A 212 12.00 -22.68 6.28
CA LEU A 212 13.04 -21.79 5.77
C LEU A 212 13.68 -22.34 4.51
N GLN A 213 13.68 -21.54 3.45
CA GLN A 213 14.47 -21.79 2.27
C GLN A 213 15.85 -21.14 2.40
N VAL A 214 16.86 -21.95 2.69
CA VAL A 214 18.24 -21.49 2.78
C VAL A 214 18.95 -21.72 1.43
N PRO A 215 19.55 -20.69 0.80
CA PRO A 215 20.40 -20.89 -0.36
C PRO A 215 21.69 -21.61 0.09
N SER A 216 21.97 -22.78 -0.50
CA SER A 216 23.08 -23.63 -0.09
C SER A 216 24.36 -23.40 -0.90
N GLY A 217 24.39 -22.33 -1.71
CA GLY A 217 25.52 -21.94 -2.54
C GLY A 217 25.60 -22.74 -3.84
N TRP A 218 26.82 -22.96 -4.33
CA TRP A 218 27.09 -23.69 -5.55
C TRP A 218 28.22 -24.69 -5.35
N ILE A 219 28.17 -25.80 -6.10
CA ILE A 219 29.27 -26.75 -6.24
C ILE A 219 29.81 -26.63 -7.66
N GLN A 220 31.11 -26.44 -7.77
CA GLN A 220 31.79 -26.37 -9.05
C GLN A 220 32.50 -27.70 -9.33
N ASP A 221 32.13 -28.34 -10.44
CA ASP A 221 32.92 -29.38 -11.08
C ASP A 221 33.79 -28.76 -12.20
N SER A 222 34.73 -29.52 -12.76
CA SER A 222 35.79 -29.07 -13.66
C SER A 222 35.29 -28.28 -14.89
N TYR A 223 34.03 -28.45 -15.30
CA TYR A 223 33.43 -27.75 -16.44
C TYR A 223 32.02 -27.18 -16.18
N GLN A 224 31.43 -27.38 -14.99
CA GLN A 224 30.05 -26.98 -14.70
C GLN A 224 29.88 -26.54 -13.25
N GLU A 225 29.04 -25.53 -13.03
CA GLU A 225 28.65 -25.04 -11.71
C GLU A 225 27.19 -25.41 -11.44
N PHE A 226 26.94 -26.10 -10.34
CA PHE A 226 25.62 -26.53 -9.89
C PHE A 226 25.21 -25.70 -8.68
N THR A 227 24.15 -24.91 -8.79
CA THR A 227 23.55 -24.23 -7.64
C THR A 227 22.78 -25.24 -6.80
N ILE A 228 23.04 -25.28 -5.49
CA ILE A 228 22.31 -26.10 -4.53
C ILE A 228 21.37 -25.20 -3.74
N GLN A 229 20.12 -25.62 -3.64
CA GLN A 229 19.10 -24.96 -2.85
C GLN A 229 18.38 -26.00 -2.01
N THR A 230 18.32 -25.80 -0.69
CA THR A 230 17.45 -26.60 0.17
C THR A 230 16.02 -26.12 0.03
N LEU A 231 15.11 -27.03 -0.33
CA LEU A 231 13.68 -26.78 -0.38
C LEU A 231 13.09 -27.04 1.01
N GLY A 232 13.00 -25.99 1.83
CA GLY A 232 12.46 -26.06 3.19
C GLY A 232 11.14 -25.32 3.36
N GLU A 233 10.41 -24.98 2.29
CA GLU A 233 9.08 -24.38 2.43
C GLU A 233 7.99 -25.47 2.42
N TYR A 234 7.00 -25.34 3.30
CA TYR A 234 5.85 -26.24 3.32
C TYR A 234 4.97 -26.07 2.08
N LYS A 235 4.72 -27.16 1.36
CA LYS A 235 3.85 -27.18 0.17
C LYS A 235 2.47 -27.75 0.45
N SER A 236 2.32 -28.49 1.55
CA SER A 236 1.07 -29.18 1.89
C SER A 236 0.80 -29.14 3.39
N LEU A 237 -0.46 -29.37 3.78
CA LEU A 237 -0.83 -29.49 5.20
C LEU A 237 -0.15 -30.69 5.85
N GLU A 238 0.08 -31.76 5.10
CA GLU A 238 0.70 -32.99 5.59
C GLU A 238 2.16 -32.77 6.00
N GLU A 239 2.90 -31.93 5.27
CA GLU A 239 4.27 -31.56 5.67
C GLU A 239 4.29 -30.74 6.97
N ILE A 240 3.30 -29.87 7.18
CA ILE A 240 3.15 -29.12 8.43
C ILE A 240 2.83 -30.09 9.59
N GLU A 241 1.90 -31.02 9.37
CA GLU A 241 1.49 -32.02 10.37
C GLU A 241 2.65 -32.94 10.78
N ASN A 242 3.49 -33.34 9.83
CA ASN A 242 4.65 -34.19 10.07
C ASN A 242 5.90 -33.44 10.54
N THR A 243 5.77 -32.18 10.94
CA THR A 243 6.92 -31.40 11.41
C THR A 243 7.44 -31.94 12.75
N PRO A 244 8.72 -32.34 12.82
CA PRO A 244 9.30 -32.83 14.06
C PRO A 244 9.50 -31.66 15.04
N VAL A 245 8.79 -31.69 16.17
CA VAL A 245 8.91 -30.66 17.22
C VAL A 245 9.94 -31.04 18.30
N MET A 246 10.20 -32.33 18.47
CA MET A 246 11.20 -32.85 19.41
C MET A 246 11.88 -34.07 18.80
N ALA A 247 13.19 -33.99 18.58
CA ALA A 247 14.01 -35.19 18.40
C ALA A 247 14.34 -35.71 19.80
N MET A 248 13.71 -36.80 20.23
CA MET A 248 14.21 -37.54 21.39
C MET A 248 15.61 -38.04 21.03
N GLY A 249 16.63 -37.52 21.72
CA GLY A 249 17.94 -38.13 21.83
C GLY A 249 17.96 -39.11 22.98
#